data_AF-E0E1B0-F1
#
_entry.id   AF-E0E1B0-F1
#
_cell.length_a   1.000
_cell.length_b   1.000
_cell.length_c   1.000
_cell.angle_alpha   90.00
_cell.angle_beta   90.00
_cell.angle_gamma   90.00
#
_symmetry.space_group_name_H-M   'P 1'
#
loop_
_entity.id
_entity.type
_entity.pdbx_description
1 polymer ?
#
loop_
_entity_poly.entity_id
_entity_poly.type
_entity_poly.pdbx_seq_one_letter_code
_entity_poly.pdbx_strand_id
1 'polypeptide(L)' 'KASAKVELRKEGSNNALQTQELNAAGSWKHTFTGLDKYENNGTPIKYTVVEKDVPQGYTASVSGTMASG' A
#
# COMPACT_ATOMS: atom_id res chain seq x y z
N LYS A 1 -6.56 -18.60 -8.18
CA LYS A 1 -6.13 -17.36 -8.86
C LYS A 1 -4.94 -16.82 -8.06
N ALA A 2 -3.80 -16.56 -8.69
CA ALA A 2 -2.66 -15.95 -8.03
C ALA A 2 -2.74 -14.43 -8.27
N SER A 3 -3.55 -13.75 -7.46
CA SER A 3 -3.56 -12.30 -7.36
C SER A 3 -3.52 -11.90 -5.89
N ALA A 4 -2.93 -10.76 -5.60
CA ALA A 4 -2.80 -10.19 -4.27
C ALA A 4 -3.48 -8.84 -4.26
N LYS A 5 -4.29 -8.55 -3.24
CA LYS A 5 -4.95 -7.26 -3.12
C LYS A 5 -4.18 -6.42 -2.11
N VAL A 6 -3.75 -5.22 -2.48
CA VAL A 6 -3.03 -4.31 -1.59
C VAL A 6 -3.82 -3.03 -1.39
N GLU A 7 -3.76 -2.48 -0.19
CA GLU A 7 -4.44 -1.24 0.19
C GLU A 7 -3.42 -0.24 0.74
N LEU A 8 -3.42 0.96 0.18
CA LEU A 8 -2.68 2.09 0.70
C LEU A 8 -3.51 2.77 1.79
N ARG A 9 -2.89 3.01 2.95
CA ARG A 9 -3.51 3.63 4.11
C ARG A 9 -2.59 4.67 4.73
N LYS A 10 -3.15 5.59 5.51
CA LYS A 10 -2.35 6.44 6.41
C LYS A 10 -1.96 5.62 7.64
N GLU A 11 -0.74 5.76 8.13
CA GLU A 11 -0.29 5.14 9.37
C GLU A 11 -1.21 5.57 10.52
N GLY A 12 -1.74 4.61 11.27
CA GLY A 12 -2.73 4.87 12.33
C GLY A 12 -4.18 5.01 11.85
N SER A 13 -4.44 4.95 10.54
CA SER A 13 -5.79 4.92 9.97
C SER A 13 -6.15 3.54 9.44
N ASN A 14 -7.37 3.07 9.76
CA ASN A 14 -7.93 1.85 9.19
C ASN A 14 -8.61 2.08 7.83
N ASN A 15 -8.66 3.32 7.35
CA ASN A 15 -9.31 3.63 6.09
C ASN A 15 -8.35 3.39 4.91
N ALA A 16 -8.84 2.65 3.91
CA ALA A 16 -8.16 2.50 2.63
C ALA A 16 -8.30 3.79 1.82
N LEU A 17 -7.17 4.38 1.43
CA LEU A 17 -7.13 5.50 0.51
C LEU A 17 -7.22 5.03 -0.94
N GLN A 18 -6.47 3.97 -1.25
CA GLN A 18 -6.43 3.36 -2.57
C GLN A 18 -6.32 1.84 -2.41
N THR A 19 -6.89 1.10 -3.35
CA THR A 19 -6.85 -0.36 -3.40
C THR A 19 -6.39 -0.77 -4.78
N GLN A 20 -5.43 -1.70 -4.83
CA GLN A 20 -4.91 -2.22 -6.08
C GLN A 20 -4.83 -3.75 -6.03
N GLU A 21 -5.22 -4.40 -7.13
CA GLU A 21 -4.95 -5.82 -7.34
C GLU A 21 -3.64 -5.99 -8.11
N LEU A 22 -2.71 -6.74 -7.54
CA LEU A 22 -1.45 -7.15 -8.12
C LEU A 22 -1.59 -8.56 -8.67
N ASN A 23 -1.01 -8.79 -9.85
CA ASN A 23 -0.99 -10.10 -10.49
C ASN A 23 0.30 -10.26 -11.29
N ALA A 24 0.53 -11.47 -11.80
CA ALA A 24 1.71 -11.80 -12.59
C ALA A 24 1.84 -10.97 -13.89
N ALA A 25 0.73 -10.57 -14.52
CA ALA A 25 0.75 -9.75 -15.73
C ALA A 25 1.30 -8.34 -15.45
N GLY A 26 0.99 -7.78 -14.28
CA GLY A 26 1.56 -6.52 -13.78
C GLY A 26 2.94 -6.68 -13.12
N SER A 27 3.59 -7.85 -13.23
CA SER A 27 4.84 -8.17 -12.56
C SER A 27 4.80 -7.95 -11.04
N TRP A 28 3.62 -8.05 -10.42
CA TRP A 28 3.41 -7.78 -8.99
C TRP A 28 3.85 -6.38 -8.53
N LYS A 29 3.86 -5.40 -9.44
CA LYS A 29 4.31 -4.03 -9.16
C LYS A 29 3.18 -3.03 -9.32
N HIS A 30 3.15 -2.06 -8.43
CA HIS A 30 2.31 -0.88 -8.54
C HIS A 30 2.96 0.30 -7.85
N THR A 31 2.69 1.49 -8.35
CA THR A 31 3.20 2.75 -7.79
C THR A 31 2.01 3.66 -7.51
N PHE A 32 1.84 4.01 -6.24
CA PHE A 32 0.87 5.01 -5.83
C PHE A 32 1.45 6.40 -6.12
N THR A 33 0.68 7.25 -6.79
CA THR A 33 1.09 8.62 -7.17
C THR A 33 0.01 9.62 -6.75
N GLY A 34 0.36 10.90 -6.63
CA GLY A 34 -0.59 11.94 -6.23
C GLY A 34 -0.99 11.88 -4.75
N LEU A 35 -0.06 11.46 -3.89
CA LEU A 35 -0.26 11.40 -2.44
C LEU A 35 0.17 12.71 -1.78
N ASP A 36 -0.69 13.26 -0.93
CA ASP A 36 -0.37 14.45 -0.15
C ASP A 36 0.76 14.17 0.84
N LYS A 37 1.74 15.08 0.92
CA LYS A 37 2.84 14.92 1.87
C LYS A 37 2.44 15.31 3.31
N TYR A 38 1.43 16.18 3.44
CA TYR A 38 0.98 16.75 4.71
C TYR A 38 -0.55 16.78 4.78
N GLU A 39 -1.09 16.58 5.97
CA GLU A 39 -2.51 16.83 6.26
C GLU A 39 -2.82 18.34 6.21
N ASN A 40 -4.11 18.71 6.18
CA ASN A 40 -4.54 20.12 6.24
C ASN A 40 -4.00 20.89 7.45
N ASN A 41 -3.62 20.21 8.53
CA ASN A 41 -3.05 20.83 9.73
C ASN A 41 -1.51 20.96 9.70
N GLY A 42 -0.85 20.60 8.58
CA GLY A 42 0.61 20.64 8.42
C GLY A 42 1.35 19.40 8.97
N THR A 43 0.65 18.39 9.49
CA THR A 43 1.27 17.15 9.97
C THR A 43 1.73 16.28 8.80
N PRO A 44 2.97 15.75 8.78
CA PRO A 44 3.43 14.87 7.71
C PRO A 44 2.61 13.57 7.69
N ILE A 45 2.16 13.18 6.50
CA ILE A 45 1.43 11.92 6.32
C ILE A 45 2.44 10.80 6.15
N LYS A 46 2.30 9.78 6.99
CA LYS A 46 2.99 8.50 6.78
C LYS A 46 2.02 7.56 6.11
N TYR A 47 2.45 6.95 5.01
CA TYR A 47 1.67 5.96 4.30
C TYR A 47 2.20 4.56 4.59
N THR A 48 1.28 3.61 4.74
CA THR A 48 1.57 2.20 4.85
C THR A 48 0.75 1.45 3.81
N VAL A 49 1.30 0.35 3.29
CA VAL A 49 0.56 -0.57 2.43
C VAL A 49 0.24 -1.82 3.23
N VAL A 50 -0.96 -2.36 3.04
CA VAL A 50 -1.44 -3.57 3.70
C VAL A 50 -1.92 -4.54 2.64
N GLU A 51 -1.40 -5.77 2.66
CA GLU A 51 -1.91 -6.83 1.80
C GLU A 51 -3.18 -7.44 2.43
N LYS A 52 -4.21 -7.58 1.59
CA LYS A 52 -5.50 -8.19 1.89
C LYS A 52 -5.55 -9.53 1.16
N ASP A 53 -6.19 -10.49 1.83
CA ASP A 53 -6.43 -11.83 1.28
C ASP A 53 -5.13 -12.57 0.92
N VAL A 54 -4.10 -12.41 1.77
CA VAL A 54 -2.84 -13.15 1.67
C VAL A 54 -3.15 -14.65 1.65
N PRO A 55 -2.86 -15.37 0.54
CA PRO A 55 -3.16 -16.79 0.47
C PRO A 55 -2.40 -17.58 1.54
N GLN A 56 -3.04 -18.62 2.08
CA GLN A 56 -2.42 -19.50 3.06
C GLN A 56 -1.10 -20.08 2.50
N GLY A 57 0.01 -19.87 3.20
CA GLY A 57 1.34 -20.30 2.77
C GLY A 57 2.22 -19.20 2.15
N TYR A 58 1.70 -17.98 1.99
CA TYR A 58 2.48 -16.82 1.57
C TYR A 58 2.68 -15.84 2.73
N THR A 59 3.86 -15.20 2.79
CA THR A 59 4.15 -14.14 3.76
C THR A 59 4.19 -12.81 3.01
N ALA A 60 3.23 -11.94 3.33
CA ALA A 60 3.26 -10.56 2.88
C ALA A 60 4.44 -9.84 3.55
N SER A 61 5.41 -9.37 2.75
CA SER A 61 6.48 -8.50 3.24
C SER A 61 6.36 -7.13 2.59
N VAL A 62 6.06 -6.13 3.39
CA VAL A 62 6.03 -4.73 2.98
C VAL A 62 7.40 -4.14 3.26
N SER A 63 8.23 -4.01 2.21
CA SER A 63 9.53 -3.36 2.27
C SER A 63 9.47 -2.06 1.48
N GLY A 64 9.13 -0.96 2.16
CA GLY A 64 9.11 0.37 1.56
C GLY A 64 8.43 1.40 2.45
N THR A 65 9.20 2.40 2.88
CA THR A 65 8.66 3.62 3.46
C THR A 65 9.02 4.78 2.55
N MET A 66 8.13 5.78 2.50
CA MET A 66 8.26 7.02 1.70
C MET A 66 9.55 7.82 2.01
N ALA A 67 10.35 7.41 3.00
CA ALA A 67 11.63 8.01 3.34
C ALA A 67 12.78 7.68 2.36
N SER A 68 12.55 6.82 1.35
CA SER A 68 13.61 6.33 0.43
C SER A 68 13.34 6.60 -1.06
N GLY A 69 12.37 7.45 -1.39
CA GLY A 69 12.09 7.90 -2.77
C GLY A 69 12.72 9.24 -3.10
#